data_AF-U3TWP2-F1
#
_entry.id   AF-U3TWP2-F1
#
_cell.length_a   1.000
_cell.length_b   1.000
_cell.length_c   1.000
_cell.angle_alpha   90.00
_cell.angle_beta   90.00
_cell.angle_gamma   90.00
#
_symmetry.space_group_name_H-M   'P 1'
#
loop_
_entity.id
_entity.type
_entity.pdbx_description
1 polymer ?
#
loop_
_entity_poly.entity_id
_entity_poly.type
_entity_poly.pdbx_seq_one_letter_code
_entity_poly.pdbx_strand_id
1 'polypeptide(L)' 'MKESVVLIVTRGDARLDNRKLKAALGAKARMLSVDEVVNWTGHPVGGVCPFGLENPLTVYCDVSLRSFD' A
#
# COMPACT_ATOMS: atom_id res chain seq x y z
N MET A 1 11.90 9.50 -13.24
CA MET A 1 10.72 8.86 -12.63
C MET A 1 10.60 9.44 -11.23
N LYS A 2 9.42 9.95 -10.83
CA LYS A 2 9.25 10.47 -9.46
C LYS A 2 9.07 9.28 -8.51
N GLU A 3 9.80 9.30 -7.41
CA GLU A 3 9.60 8.38 -6.30
C GLU A 3 8.28 8.76 -5.62
N SER A 4 7.37 7.78 -5.47
CA SER A 4 6.02 8.01 -4.94
C SER A 4 5.68 6.95 -3.91
N VAL A 5 5.09 7.39 -2.79
CA VAL A 5 4.52 6.49 -1.78
C VAL A 5 3.08 6.18 -2.16
N VAL A 6 2.72 4.89 -2.08
CA VAL A 6 1.37 4.40 -2.36
C VAL A 6 0.95 3.45 -1.26
N LEU A 7 -0.35 3.39 -0.98
CA LEU A 7 -0.93 2.43 -0.06
C LEU A 7 -1.65 1.34 -0.87
N ILE A 8 -1.43 0.08 -0.54
CA ILE A 8 -2.06 -1.06 -1.22
C ILE A 8 -2.87 -1.84 -0.20
N VAL A 9 -4.18 -1.93 -0.46
CA VAL A 9 -5.12 -2.72 0.34
C VAL A 9 -5.32 -4.06 -0.34
N THR A 10 -5.08 -5.14 0.41
CA THR A 10 -5.19 -6.52 -0.09
C THR A 10 -6.04 -7.36 0.86
N ARG A 11 -6.49 -8.51 0.38
CA ARG A 11 -7.04 -9.56 1.24
C ARG A 11 -6.03 -9.99 2.32
N GLY A 12 -6.51 -10.36 3.51
CA GLY A 12 -5.66 -10.61 4.69
C GLY A 12 -4.72 -11.82 4.60
N ASP A 13 -5.01 -12.79 3.74
CA ASP A 13 -4.16 -13.96 3.45
C ASP A 13 -3.31 -13.76 2.17
N ALA A 14 -3.51 -12.67 1.44
CA ALA A 14 -2.77 -12.37 0.23
C ALA A 14 -1.37 -11.86 0.56
N ARG A 15 -0.42 -12.14 -0.34
CA ARG A 15 0.94 -11.61 -0.26
C ARG A 15 1.23 -10.74 -1.47
N LEU A 16 1.94 -9.64 -1.25
CA LEU A 16 2.42 -8.80 -2.34
C LEU A 16 3.43 -9.54 -3.20
N ASP A 17 3.26 -9.43 -4.52
CA ASP A 17 4.15 -9.99 -5.52
C ASP A 17 4.87 -8.84 -6.25
N ASN A 18 6.19 -8.76 -6.09
CA ASN A 18 7.01 -7.72 -6.69
C ASN A 18 6.97 -7.70 -8.23
N ARG A 19 6.77 -8.86 -8.88
CA ARG A 19 6.62 -8.93 -10.35
C ARG A 19 5.28 -8.31 -10.77
N LYS A 20 4.20 -8.61 -10.06
CA LYS A 20 2.88 -8.00 -10.32
C LYS A 20 2.91 -6.49 -10.06
N LEU A 21 3.51 -6.06 -8.94
CA LEU A 21 3.65 -4.63 -8.63
C LEU A 21 4.48 -3.90 -9.69
N LYS A 22 5.60 -4.47 -10.14
CA LYS A 22 6.39 -3.88 -11.22
C LYS A 22 5.62 -3.77 -12.54
N ALA A 23 4.81 -4.77 -12.86
CA ALA A 23 3.97 -4.72 -14.05
C ALA A 23 2.87 -3.65 -13.94
N ALA A 24 2.27 -3.49 -12.76
CA ALA A 24 1.18 -2.53 -12.53
C ALA A 24 1.66 -1.08 -12.34
N LEU A 25 2.78 -0.86 -11.65
CA LEU A 25 3.28 0.45 -11.24
C LEU A 25 4.53 0.90 -12.03
N GLY A 26 5.05 0.05 -12.91
CA GLY A 26 6.25 0.34 -13.72
C GLY A 26 7.58 0.34 -12.95
N ALA A 27 7.55 0.08 -11.64
CA ALA A 27 8.74 0.08 -10.78
C ALA A 27 8.67 -0.98 -9.70
N LYS A 28 9.84 -1.40 -9.18
CA LYS A 28 9.92 -2.30 -8.03
C LYS A 28 9.57 -1.51 -6.76
N ALA A 29 8.64 -2.03 -5.97
CA ALA A 29 8.29 -1.45 -4.69
C ALA A 29 9.33 -1.79 -3.61
N ARG A 30 9.46 -0.91 -2.63
CA ARG A 30 10.15 -1.13 -1.35
C ARG A 30 9.12 -0.96 -0.25
N MET A 31 9.14 -1.84 0.75
CA MET A 31 8.35 -1.63 1.96
C MET A 31 8.95 -0.48 2.78
N LEU A 32 8.09 0.40 3.26
CA LEU A 32 8.49 1.49 4.14
C LEU A 32 8.96 0.96 5.50
N SER A 33 9.86 1.70 6.17
CA SER A 33 10.20 1.47 7.57
C SER A 33 9.02 1.81 8.49
N VAL A 34 9.10 1.40 9.75
CA VAL A 34 8.04 1.68 10.75
C VAL A 34 7.81 3.19 10.89
N ASP A 35 8.88 3.98 11.00
CA ASP A 35 8.79 5.43 11.13
C ASP A 35 8.25 6.08 9.86
N GLU A 36 8.67 5.60 8.68
CA GLU A 36 8.13 6.07 7.40
C GLU A 36 6.61 5.81 7.31
N VAL A 37 6.12 4.65 7.76
CA VAL A 37 4.68 4.35 7.76
C VAL A 37 3.91 5.34 8.61
N VAL A 38 4.37 5.62 9.83
CA VAL A 38 3.71 6.58 10.74
C VAL A 38 3.73 7.98 10.14
N ASN A 39 4.88 8.43 9.63
CA ASN A 39 5.05 9.75 9.04
C ASN A 39 4.13 9.98 7.83
N TRP A 40 3.95 8.96 6.98
CA TRP A 40 3.13 9.07 5.78
C TRP A 40 1.63 8.89 6.05
N THR A 41 1.28 7.94 6.90
CA THR A 41 -0.12 7.50 7.07
C THR A 41 -0.80 8.07 8.30
N GLY A 42 -0.05 8.52 9.31
CA GLY A 42 -0.57 8.88 10.63
C GLY A 42 -0.93 7.67 11.51
N HIS A 43 -0.72 6.44 11.02
CA HIS A 43 -1.12 5.21 11.69
C HIS A 43 0.09 4.32 12.00
N PRO A 44 0.08 3.58 13.14
CA PRO A 44 1.11 2.60 13.44
C PRO A 44 1.03 1.38 12.51
N VAL A 45 2.17 0.72 12.31
CA VAL A 45 2.22 -0.57 11.60
C VAL A 45 1.31 -1.58 12.29
N GLY A 46 0.55 -2.35 11.49
CA GLY A 46 -0.45 -3.30 11.97
C GLY A 46 -1.86 -2.72 12.15
N GLY A 47 -2.01 -1.39 12.11
CA GLY A 47 -3.29 -0.69 12.22
C GLY A 47 -3.47 0.43 11.19
N VAL A 48 -2.84 0.31 10.03
CA VAL A 48 -2.90 1.34 8.97
C VAL A 48 -4.29 1.33 8.33
N CYS A 49 -5.05 2.41 8.57
CA CYS A 49 -6.34 2.63 7.92
C CYS A 49 -6.11 3.26 6.53
N PRO A 50 -6.81 2.82 5.47
CA PRO A 50 -6.72 3.46 4.15
C PRO A 50 -7.46 4.80 4.05
N PHE A 51 -8.11 5.24 5.13
CA PHE A 51 -8.86 6.49 5.23
C PHE A 51 -8.22 7.40 6.29
N GLY A 52 -8.45 8.71 6.18
CA GLY A 52 -7.95 9.68 7.17
C GLY A 52 -6.42 9.72 7.26
N LEU A 53 -5.73 9.57 6.12
CA LEU A 53 -4.27 9.56 6.05
C LEU A 53 -3.70 10.96 6.31
N GLU A 54 -2.59 11.03 7.05
CA GLU A 54 -1.87 12.28 7.34
C GLU A 54 -1.42 13.00 6.06
N ASN A 55 -0.95 12.24 5.07
CA ASN A 55 -0.54 12.76 3.77
C ASN A 55 -1.44 12.21 2.66
N PRO A 56 -1.64 12.95 1.56
CA PRO A 56 -2.36 12.45 0.40
C PRO A 56 -1.57 11.31 -0.25
N LEU A 57 -2.08 10.09 -0.14
CA LEU A 57 -1.51 8.90 -0.77
C LEU A 57 -2.47 8.34 -1.82
N THR A 58 -1.90 7.83 -2.92
CA THR A 58 -2.69 7.01 -3.85
C THR A 58 -2.95 5.66 -3.20
N VAL A 59 -4.23 5.30 -3.08
CA VAL A 59 -4.67 4.02 -2.52
C VAL A 59 -5.09 3.10 -3.65
N TYR A 60 -4.48 1.92 -3.71
CA TYR A 60 -4.86 0.84 -4.62
C TYR A 60 -5.56 -0.27 -3.87
N CYS A 61 -6.65 -0.77 -4.42
CA CYS A 61 -7.35 -1.95 -3.94
C CYS A 61 -7.00 -3.13 -4.83
N ASP A 62 -6.41 -4.18 -4.27
CA ASP A 62 -6.14 -5.40 -5.02
C ASP A 62 -7.45 -6.09 -5.44
N VAL A 63 -7.42 -6.70 -6.62
CA VAL A 63 -8.60 -7.36 -7.19
C VAL A 63 -9.12 -8.51 -6.31
N SER A 64 -8.27 -9.09 -5.43
CA SER A 64 -8.68 -10.11 -4.46
C SER A 64 -9.77 -9.63 -3.49
N LEU A 65 -9.93 -8.32 -3.29
CA LEU A 65 -10.99 -7.77 -2.46
C LEU A 65 -12.38 -7.95 -3.09
N ARG A 66 -12.46 -8.13 -4.42
CA ARG A 66 -13.73 -8.41 -5.10
C ARG A 66 -14.30 -9.80 -4.83
N SER A 67 -13.55 -10.67 -4.16
CA SER A 67 -14.02 -12.00 -3.76
C SER A 67 -14.90 -11.99 -2.51
N PHE A 68 -15.21 -10.81 -1.97
CA PHE A 68 -16.07 -10.60 -0.81
C PHE A 68 -17.22 -9.67 -1.19
N ASP A 69 -18.41 -9.96 -0.65
CA ASP A 69 -19.63 -9.13 -0.76
C ASP A 69 -19.85 -8.31 0.52
#